data_AF-A0A2N0FRK8-F1
#
_entry.id   AF-A0A2N0FRK8-F1
#
_cell.length_a   1.000
_cell.length_b   1.000
_cell.length_c   1.000
_cell.angle_alpha   90.00
_cell.angle_beta   90.00
_cell.angle_gamma   90.00
#
_symmetry.space_group_name_H-M   'P 1'
#
loop_
_entity.id
_entity.type
_entity.pdbx_description
1 polymer ?
#
loop_
_entity_poly.entity_id
_entity_poly.type
_entity_poly.pdbx_seq_one_letter_code
_entity_poly.pdbx_strand_id
1 'polypeptide(L)'
;MKTYRAIILILTLTIGFTSCEQERLEPVLTTAEGGGTLNTYMAYTIESTDPMGSNVYGRVVFYNTTLDQTLVQVSLYNTIDEIMHPAIILSGAVGDETTTMTELDDIDGSTGEFSSSKFFVVTDESYYDSLADLDAHINIYLSSADDTIVASGDIGANAEPVETN
;
A
#
# COMPACT_ATOMS: atom_id res chain seq x y z
N MET A 1 -30.41 -60.28 -2.47
CA MET A 1 -30.86 -58.90 -2.19
C MET A 1 -29.81 -58.25 -1.29
N LYS A 2 -28.96 -57.39 -1.84
CA LYS A 2 -27.95 -56.63 -1.08
C LYS A 2 -28.32 -55.16 -1.17
N THR A 3 -28.61 -54.55 -0.03
CA THR A 3 -29.09 -53.17 0.10
C THR A 3 -27.92 -52.19 -0.01
N TYR A 4 -27.99 -51.27 -0.96
CA TYR A 4 -27.03 -50.18 -1.13
C TYR A 4 -27.34 -49.07 -0.12
N ARG A 5 -26.37 -48.70 0.71
CA ARG A 5 -26.44 -47.48 1.53
C ARG A 5 -25.78 -46.35 0.75
N ALA A 6 -26.58 -45.38 0.30
CA ALA A 6 -26.09 -44.15 -0.30
C ALA A 6 -25.50 -43.26 0.79
N ILE A 7 -24.18 -43.05 0.77
CA ILE A 7 -23.50 -42.05 1.59
C ILE A 7 -23.44 -40.79 0.73
N ILE A 8 -24.30 -39.82 1.06
CA ILE A 8 -24.28 -38.48 0.48
C ILE A 8 -23.22 -37.68 1.24
N LEU A 9 -22.07 -37.47 0.62
CA LEU A 9 -21.02 -36.58 1.10
C LEU A 9 -21.33 -35.17 0.58
N ILE A 10 -22.00 -34.35 1.39
CA ILE A 10 -22.12 -32.91 1.14
C ILE A 10 -20.81 -32.27 1.59
N LEU A 11 -19.91 -32.03 0.64
CA LEU A 11 -18.74 -31.17 0.85
C LEU A 11 -19.19 -29.74 0.61
N THR A 12 -19.38 -29.00 1.70
CA THR A 12 -19.75 -27.59 1.75
C THR A 12 -18.72 -26.74 1.01
N LEU A 13 -19.15 -26.07 -0.06
CA LEU A 13 -18.41 -25.00 -0.71
C LEU A 13 -18.41 -23.78 0.22
N THR A 14 -17.33 -23.58 0.96
CA THR A 14 -17.11 -22.37 1.75
C THR A 14 -16.80 -21.22 0.79
N ILE A 15 -17.83 -20.45 0.44
CA ILE A 15 -17.67 -19.16 -0.22
C ILE A 15 -17.20 -18.19 0.87
N GLY A 16 -15.90 -17.88 0.87
CA GLY A 16 -15.31 -16.90 1.76
C GLY A 16 -15.74 -15.49 1.36
N PHE A 17 -16.28 -14.74 2.33
CA PHE A 17 -16.57 -13.32 2.20
C PHE A 17 -15.26 -12.52 2.41
N THR A 18 -14.44 -12.36 1.37
CA THR A 18 -13.20 -11.54 1.41
C THR A 18 -13.37 -10.18 0.72
N SER A 19 -14.60 -9.81 0.33
CA SER A 19 -14.83 -8.67 -0.57
C SER A 19 -14.40 -7.32 -0.01
N CYS A 20 -14.55 -7.07 1.30
CA CYS A 20 -14.15 -5.78 1.89
C CYS A 20 -12.63 -5.63 2.00
N GLU A 21 -11.88 -6.74 2.09
CA GLU A 21 -10.43 -6.68 2.23
C GLU A 21 -9.72 -6.57 0.88
N GLN A 22 -10.31 -7.01 -0.23
CA GLN A 22 -9.69 -6.78 -1.55
C GLN A 22 -9.80 -5.30 -1.96
N GLU A 23 -10.94 -4.65 -1.67
CA GLU A 23 -11.23 -3.26 -2.10
C GLU A 23 -10.22 -2.20 -1.63
N ARG A 24 -9.56 -2.41 -0.48
CA ARG A 24 -8.55 -1.45 0.02
C ARG A 24 -7.18 -1.62 -0.65
N LEU A 25 -6.90 -2.78 -1.26
CA LEU A 25 -5.78 -2.96 -2.17
C LEU A 25 -6.20 -2.69 -3.62
N GLU A 26 -7.20 -1.86 -3.90
CA GLU A 26 -7.46 -1.39 -5.25
C GLU A 26 -7.08 0.09 -5.38
N PRO A 27 -6.52 0.53 -6.51
CA PRO A 27 -6.24 1.93 -6.73
C PRO A 27 -7.55 2.73 -6.73
N VAL A 28 -7.51 3.90 -6.11
CA VAL A 28 -8.64 4.81 -6.04
C VAL A 28 -8.68 5.63 -7.31
N LEU A 29 -9.72 5.44 -8.11
CA LEU A 29 -9.82 6.04 -9.45
C LEU A 29 -10.57 7.38 -9.48
N THR A 30 -11.08 7.84 -8.34
CA THR A 30 -11.87 9.07 -8.26
C THR A 30 -11.51 9.86 -7.01
N THR A 31 -11.51 11.17 -7.13
CA THR A 31 -11.38 12.09 -5.99
C THR A 31 -12.74 12.45 -5.40
N ALA A 32 -12.75 13.35 -4.39
CA ALA A 32 -13.97 14.02 -3.95
C ALA A 32 -14.72 14.73 -5.10
N GLU A 33 -15.99 15.06 -4.86
CA GLU A 33 -16.88 15.68 -5.83
C GLU A 33 -16.23 16.92 -6.48
N GLY A 34 -16.02 16.86 -7.80
CA GLY A 34 -15.39 17.93 -8.59
C GLY A 34 -13.88 17.78 -8.88
N GLY A 35 -13.19 16.79 -8.32
CA GLY A 35 -11.72 16.66 -8.47
C GLY A 35 -11.21 15.75 -9.60
N GLY A 36 -12.10 15.19 -10.44
CA GLY A 36 -11.70 14.40 -11.62
C GLY A 36 -11.44 12.91 -11.38
N THR A 37 -10.78 12.27 -12.34
CA THR A 37 -10.47 10.83 -12.37
C THR A 37 -8.96 10.58 -12.26
N LEU A 38 -8.57 9.56 -11.51
CA LEU A 38 -7.18 9.15 -11.30
C LEU A 38 -6.86 7.89 -12.10
N ASN A 39 -6.78 8.05 -13.43
CA ASN A 39 -6.65 6.91 -14.33
C ASN A 39 -5.21 6.58 -14.69
N THR A 40 -4.24 7.46 -14.42
CA THR A 40 -2.83 7.21 -14.72
C THR A 40 -2.09 7.02 -13.42
N TYR A 41 -1.56 5.83 -13.19
CA TYR A 41 -0.88 5.50 -11.93
C TYR A 41 0.13 4.38 -12.06
N MET A 42 1.01 4.29 -11.06
CA MET A 42 1.90 3.16 -10.80
C MET A 42 1.72 2.69 -9.36
N ALA A 43 1.62 1.39 -9.14
CA ALA A 43 1.48 0.80 -7.82
C ALA A 43 2.61 -0.18 -7.51
N TYR A 44 3.10 -0.14 -6.26
CA TYR A 44 4.20 -0.99 -5.78
C TYR A 44 3.83 -1.66 -4.46
N THR A 45 4.25 -2.91 -4.30
CA THR A 45 3.99 -3.70 -3.09
C THR A 45 4.79 -3.17 -1.91
N ILE A 46 4.18 -3.21 -0.72
CA ILE A 46 4.87 -3.06 0.55
C ILE A 46 4.78 -4.42 1.26
N GLU A 47 5.92 -5.04 1.52
CA GLU A 47 6.02 -6.36 2.15
C GLU A 47 6.34 -6.23 3.64
N SER A 48 5.97 -7.24 4.42
CA SER A 48 6.27 -7.25 5.84
C SER A 48 7.73 -7.59 6.12
N THR A 49 8.34 -6.86 7.06
CA THR A 49 9.65 -7.19 7.62
C THR A 49 9.55 -8.15 8.81
N ASP A 50 8.35 -8.33 9.38
CA ASP A 50 8.05 -9.27 10.46
C ASP A 50 6.83 -10.16 10.11
N PRO A 51 7.01 -11.14 9.20
CA PRO A 51 5.92 -12.01 8.78
C PRO A 51 5.45 -12.98 9.87
N MET A 52 6.17 -13.10 10.99
CA MET A 52 5.78 -13.95 12.13
C MET A 52 5.08 -13.19 13.25
N GLY A 53 5.18 -11.86 13.28
CA GLY A 53 4.50 -10.98 14.23
C GLY A 53 3.21 -10.40 13.66
N SER A 54 3.13 -9.06 13.60
CA SER A 54 1.95 -8.37 13.05
C SER A 54 1.77 -8.63 11.56
N ASN A 55 2.84 -8.93 10.82
CA ASN A 55 2.80 -9.14 9.39
C ASN A 55 2.11 -7.96 8.67
N VAL A 56 2.63 -6.73 8.89
CA VAL A 56 2.13 -5.53 8.22
C VAL A 56 2.57 -5.56 6.76
N TYR A 57 1.63 -5.47 5.83
CA TYR A 57 1.91 -5.43 4.39
C TYR A 57 0.88 -4.57 3.68
N GLY A 58 1.11 -4.21 2.42
CA GLY A 58 0.16 -3.41 1.69
C GLY A 58 0.67 -2.94 0.34
N ARG A 59 0.32 -1.71 -0.02
CA ARG A 59 0.70 -1.11 -1.29
C ARG A 59 0.83 0.40 -1.18
N VAL A 60 1.69 0.95 -2.01
CA VAL A 60 1.74 2.39 -2.34
C VAL A 60 1.32 2.59 -3.78
N VAL A 61 0.52 3.63 -4.05
CA VAL A 61 0.08 4.02 -5.39
C VAL A 61 0.42 5.49 -5.62
N PHE A 62 1.03 5.75 -6.76
CA PHE A 62 1.35 7.10 -7.23
C PHE A 62 0.44 7.40 -8.42
N TYR A 63 -0.30 8.49 -8.36
CA TYR A 63 -1.20 8.92 -9.42
C TYR A 63 -0.67 10.17 -10.11
N ASN A 64 -0.69 10.17 -11.43
CA ASN A 64 -0.52 11.39 -12.20
C ASN A 64 -1.86 12.14 -12.24
N THR A 65 -1.81 13.46 -12.06
CA THR A 65 -3.01 14.31 -12.10
C THR A 65 -2.92 15.28 -13.26
N THR A 66 -4.08 15.80 -13.67
CA THR A 66 -4.15 16.82 -14.73
C THR A 66 -3.65 18.21 -14.28
N LEU A 67 -3.19 18.34 -13.04
CA LEU A 67 -2.61 19.56 -12.46
C LEU A 67 -1.09 19.43 -12.30
N ASP A 68 -0.48 18.46 -13.01
CA ASP A 68 0.95 18.17 -12.96
C ASP A 68 1.45 17.93 -11.52
N GLN A 69 0.60 17.34 -10.66
CA GLN A 69 0.95 16.93 -9.30
C GLN A 69 0.91 15.41 -9.18
N THR A 70 1.73 14.85 -8.29
CA THR A 70 1.61 13.45 -7.93
C THR A 70 0.80 13.31 -6.65
N LEU A 71 -0.24 12.48 -6.67
CA LEU A 71 -0.91 12.03 -5.46
C LEU A 71 -0.33 10.68 -5.03
N VAL A 72 -0.04 10.54 -3.75
CA VAL A 72 0.37 9.27 -3.16
C VAL A 72 -0.77 8.74 -2.32
N GLN A 73 -1.04 7.45 -2.41
CA GLN A 73 -1.90 6.71 -1.50
C GLN A 73 -1.11 5.53 -0.94
N VAL A 74 -1.22 5.31 0.36
CA VAL A 74 -0.71 4.10 1.02
C VAL A 74 -1.88 3.37 1.66
N SER A 75 -1.89 2.04 1.56
CA SER A 75 -2.93 1.20 2.15
C SER A 75 -2.31 -0.06 2.74
N LEU A 76 -2.40 -0.23 4.06
CA LEU A 76 -1.73 -1.27 4.84
C LEU A 76 -2.70 -2.20 5.59
N TYR A 77 -2.33 -3.48 5.70
CA TYR A 77 -3.01 -4.55 6.43
C TYR A 77 -2.25 -4.89 7.69
N ASN A 78 -3.01 -5.43 8.66
CA ASN A 78 -2.50 -5.87 9.97
C ASN A 78 -1.70 -4.80 10.72
N THR A 79 -2.01 -3.53 10.48
CA THR A 79 -1.52 -2.41 11.29
C THR A 79 -2.00 -2.53 12.72
N ILE A 80 -1.33 -1.85 13.64
CA ILE A 80 -1.66 -1.92 15.06
C ILE A 80 -2.64 -0.80 15.38
N ASP A 81 -3.84 -1.17 15.83
CA ASP A 81 -4.93 -0.25 16.18
C ASP A 81 -4.45 0.85 17.16
N GLU A 82 -4.91 2.08 16.94
CA GLU A 82 -4.52 3.29 17.71
C GLU A 82 -3.04 3.69 17.64
N ILE A 83 -2.21 3.03 16.81
CA ILE A 83 -0.82 3.42 16.57
C ILE A 83 -0.69 4.18 15.24
N MET A 84 0.03 5.30 15.29
CA MET A 84 0.43 6.05 14.10
C MET A 84 1.75 5.50 13.58
N HIS A 85 1.77 5.05 12.33
CA HIS A 85 2.93 4.49 11.67
C HIS A 85 3.54 5.52 10.70
N PRO A 86 4.71 6.09 11.00
CA PRO A 86 5.40 6.98 10.06
C PRO A 86 5.74 6.26 8.76
N ALA A 87 5.47 6.93 7.63
CA ALA A 87 5.79 6.43 6.30
C ALA A 87 6.82 7.35 5.64
N ILE A 88 7.96 6.80 5.24
CA ILE A 88 9.06 7.61 4.69
C ILE A 88 9.56 6.97 3.40
N ILE A 89 9.73 7.78 2.35
CA ILE A 89 10.43 7.41 1.13
C ILE A 89 11.90 7.80 1.29
N LEU A 90 12.79 6.82 1.11
CA LEU A 90 14.24 6.98 1.20
C LEU A 90 14.90 6.65 -0.13
N SER A 91 16.09 7.22 -0.36
CA SER A 91 16.92 6.87 -1.51
C SER A 91 17.62 5.52 -1.32
N GLY A 92 17.78 4.79 -2.42
CA GLY A 92 18.36 3.44 -2.44
C GLY A 92 17.30 2.34 -2.42
N ALA A 93 17.76 1.09 -2.60
CA ALA A 93 16.93 -0.09 -2.41
C ALA A 93 16.67 -0.36 -0.92
N VAL A 94 15.68 -1.19 -0.62
CA VAL A 94 15.39 -1.67 0.74
C VAL A 94 16.66 -2.26 1.38
N GLY A 95 17.02 -1.80 2.58
CA GLY A 95 18.23 -2.21 3.30
C GLY A 95 19.47 -1.35 3.04
N ASP A 96 19.38 -0.38 2.12
CA ASP A 96 20.43 0.61 1.82
C ASP A 96 19.99 2.03 2.24
N GLU A 97 19.44 2.17 3.45
CA GLU A 97 18.87 3.42 3.96
C GLU A 97 19.94 4.52 4.05
N THR A 98 19.87 5.49 3.12
CA THR A 98 20.89 6.54 3.00
C THR A 98 20.36 7.94 3.31
N THR A 99 19.29 8.38 2.64
CA THR A 99 18.77 9.75 2.74
C THR A 99 17.26 9.77 2.64
N THR A 100 16.62 10.52 3.54
CA THR A 100 15.18 10.81 3.48
C THR A 100 14.87 11.68 2.27
N MET A 101 14.02 11.18 1.38
CA MET A 101 13.55 11.93 0.20
C MET A 101 12.22 12.63 0.49
N THR A 102 11.28 11.91 1.10
CA THR A 102 9.94 12.43 1.38
C THR A 102 9.40 11.78 2.65
N GLU A 103 9.08 12.61 3.64
CA GLU A 103 8.24 12.20 4.77
C GLU A 103 6.79 12.34 4.33
N LEU A 104 6.07 11.22 4.30
CA LEU A 104 4.64 11.19 4.01
C LEU A 104 3.85 11.45 5.30
N ASP A 105 2.53 11.50 5.19
CA ASP A 105 1.68 11.50 6.37
C ASP A 105 1.77 10.15 7.12
N ASP A 106 1.61 10.19 8.44
CA ASP A 106 1.49 8.97 9.24
C ASP A 106 0.28 8.16 8.82
N ILE A 107 0.44 6.83 8.78
CA ILE A 107 -0.64 5.87 8.58
C ILE A 107 -1.32 5.63 9.92
N ASP A 108 -2.63 5.86 9.98
CA ASP A 108 -3.45 5.51 11.13
C ASP A 108 -3.64 3.99 11.16
N GLY A 109 -3.12 3.34 12.20
CA GLY A 109 -3.16 1.89 12.32
C GLY A 109 -4.57 1.31 12.50
N SER A 110 -5.57 2.12 12.85
CA SER A 110 -6.98 1.72 12.88
C SER A 110 -7.58 1.58 11.48
N THR A 111 -7.09 2.35 10.50
CA THR A 111 -7.63 2.39 9.13
C THR A 111 -6.68 1.74 8.10
N GLY A 112 -5.38 1.75 8.39
CA GLY A 112 -4.33 1.39 7.44
C GLY A 112 -4.14 2.41 6.32
N GLU A 113 -4.65 3.63 6.48
CA GLU A 113 -4.57 4.74 5.52
C GLU A 113 -3.93 5.98 6.18
N PHE A 114 -3.57 6.97 5.38
CA PHE A 114 -3.09 8.25 5.89
C PHE A 114 -4.08 8.90 6.86
N SER A 115 -3.54 9.44 7.94
CA SER A 115 -4.31 9.96 9.06
C SER A 115 -4.99 11.30 8.82
N SER A 116 -4.43 12.13 7.94
CA SER A 116 -4.92 13.50 7.71
C SER A 116 -5.85 13.61 6.51
N SER A 117 -5.55 12.87 5.44
CA SER A 117 -6.25 12.90 4.16
C SER A 117 -5.99 11.64 3.38
N LYS A 118 -6.91 11.29 2.48
CA LYS A 118 -6.80 10.09 1.66
C LYS A 118 -5.55 10.04 0.76
N PHE A 119 -5.03 11.21 0.39
CA PHE A 119 -3.86 11.35 -0.46
C PHE A 119 -2.86 12.30 0.15
N PHE A 120 -1.59 11.97 -0.01
CA PHE A 120 -0.48 12.90 0.17
C PHE A 120 -0.15 13.57 -1.17
N VAL A 121 0.12 14.87 -1.17
CA VAL A 121 0.40 15.64 -2.39
C VAL A 121 1.89 15.90 -2.51
N VAL A 122 2.51 15.40 -3.57
CA VAL A 122 3.86 15.78 -3.96
C VAL A 122 3.76 16.92 -4.96
N THR A 123 4.35 18.07 -4.62
CA THR A 123 4.25 19.32 -5.40
C THR A 123 5.30 19.43 -6.50
N ASP A 124 6.28 18.52 -6.55
CA ASP A 124 7.24 18.46 -7.65
C ASP A 124 6.54 17.91 -8.90
N GLU A 125 6.41 18.77 -9.92
CA GLU A 125 5.72 18.46 -11.16
C GLU A 125 6.42 17.38 -11.99
N SER A 126 7.72 17.15 -11.75
CA SER A 126 8.50 16.13 -12.44
C SER A 126 8.49 14.76 -11.74
N TYR A 127 7.87 14.66 -10.56
CA TYR A 127 7.99 13.48 -9.71
C TYR A 127 7.39 12.22 -10.37
N TYR A 128 6.16 12.30 -10.90
CA TYR A 128 5.53 11.14 -11.54
C TYR A 128 6.31 10.67 -12.77
N ASP A 129 6.74 11.61 -13.62
CA ASP A 129 7.43 11.30 -14.87
C ASP A 129 8.81 10.67 -14.63
N SER A 130 9.45 11.00 -13.50
CA SER A 130 10.73 10.42 -13.09
C SER A 130 10.61 9.21 -12.16
N LEU A 131 9.39 8.82 -11.77
CA LEU A 131 9.15 7.80 -10.75
C LEU A 131 9.79 6.45 -11.10
N ALA A 132 9.74 6.03 -12.37
CA ALA A 132 10.32 4.76 -12.81
C ALA A 132 11.86 4.72 -12.74
N ASP A 133 12.51 5.89 -12.78
CA ASP A 133 13.97 6.02 -12.68
C ASP A 133 14.42 6.32 -11.24
N LEU A 134 13.47 6.46 -10.31
CA LEU A 134 13.74 6.82 -8.92
C LEU A 134 14.37 5.65 -8.18
N ASP A 135 15.65 5.78 -7.80
CA ASP A 135 16.31 4.84 -6.90
C ASP A 135 15.83 5.07 -5.46
N ALA A 136 14.72 4.44 -5.09
CA ALA A 136 14.07 4.65 -3.80
C ALA A 136 13.33 3.41 -3.28
N HIS A 137 12.97 3.48 -2.01
CA HIS A 137 12.05 2.56 -1.33
C HIS A 137 11.21 3.31 -0.30
N ILE A 138 10.11 2.69 0.14
CA ILE A 138 9.28 3.17 1.25
C ILE A 138 9.49 2.29 2.48
N ASN A 139 9.67 2.91 3.64
CA ASN A 139 9.65 2.25 4.95
C ASN A 139 8.45 2.70 5.77
N ILE A 140 7.82 1.74 6.45
CA ILE A 140 6.77 1.97 7.43
C ILE A 140 7.35 1.66 8.81
N TYR A 141 7.37 2.65 9.69
CA TYR A 141 7.91 2.54 11.05
C TYR A 141 6.81 2.14 12.04
N LEU A 142 7.22 1.46 13.11
CA LEU A 142 6.31 0.97 14.15
C LEU A 142 5.59 2.15 14.82
N SER A 143 6.30 3.20 15.20
CA SER A 143 5.72 4.42 15.73
C SER A 143 6.73 5.58 15.71
N SER A 144 6.28 6.81 16.01
CA SER A 144 7.20 7.95 16.17
C SER A 144 8.17 7.84 17.35
N ALA A 145 8.01 6.85 18.23
CA ALA A 145 8.88 6.59 19.37
C ALA A 145 9.73 5.31 19.19
N ASP A 146 9.53 4.55 18.12
CA ASP A 146 10.20 3.28 17.85
C ASP A 146 10.47 3.13 16.36
N ASP A 147 11.75 3.23 16.00
CA ASP A 147 12.25 3.20 14.62
C ASP A 147 12.27 1.77 14.02
N THR A 148 11.64 0.79 14.66
CA THR A 148 11.47 -0.55 14.07
C THR A 148 10.66 -0.46 12.78
N ILE A 149 11.24 -0.88 11.66
CA ILE A 149 10.55 -0.96 10.37
C ILE A 149 9.64 -2.20 10.40
N VAL A 150 8.34 -2.03 10.20
CA VAL A 150 7.32 -3.11 10.22
C VAL A 150 6.92 -3.58 8.82
N ALA A 151 7.15 -2.74 7.81
CA ALA A 151 6.93 -3.05 6.41
C ALA A 151 7.82 -2.17 5.52
N SER A 152 8.20 -2.69 4.36
CA SER A 152 9.06 -2.00 3.41
C SER A 152 8.75 -2.41 1.97
N GLY A 153 9.03 -1.55 1.00
CA GLY A 153 8.85 -1.85 -0.41
C GLY A 153 9.73 -1.01 -1.31
N ASP A 154 10.45 -1.66 -2.22
CA ASP A 154 11.17 -0.99 -3.30
C ASP A 154 10.20 -0.30 -4.26
N ILE A 155 10.61 0.85 -4.81
CA ILE A 155 9.86 1.61 -5.82
C ILE A 155 10.81 2.05 -6.94
N GLY A 156 10.22 2.48 -8.07
CA GLY A 156 10.99 3.05 -9.18
C GLY A 156 12.04 2.11 -9.73
N ALA A 157 13.29 2.54 -9.79
CA ALA A 157 14.38 1.76 -10.37
C ALA A 157 14.66 0.43 -9.64
N ASN A 158 14.17 0.29 -8.40
CA ASN A 158 14.41 -0.89 -7.56
C ASN A 158 13.30 -1.95 -7.67
N ALA A 159 12.15 -1.64 -8.28
CA ALA A 159 11.05 -2.59 -8.43
C ALA A 159 10.20 -2.33 -9.68
N GLU A 160 9.67 -3.40 -10.27
CA GLU A 160 8.63 -3.27 -11.28
C GLU A 160 7.27 -2.96 -10.61
N PRO A 161 6.47 -2.00 -11.13
CA PRO A 161 5.12 -1.80 -10.65
C PRO A 161 4.29 -3.07 -10.76
N VAL A 162 3.53 -3.38 -9.73
CA VAL A 162 2.58 -4.52 -9.74
C VAL A 162 1.30 -4.21 -10.51
N GLU A 163 1.02 -2.93 -10.74
CA GLU A 163 -0.11 -2.44 -11.52
C GLU A 163 0.21 -1.05 -12.08
N THR A 164 -0.22 -0.82 -13.32
CA THR A 164 -0.11 0.49 -14.01
C THR A 164 -1.33 0.72 -14.88
N ASN A 165 -1.70 1.99 -15.10
CA ASN A 165 -2.68 2.40 -16.10
C ASN A 165 -2.29 3.73 -16.76
#